data_AF-A0A6J4PNC2-F1
#
_entry.id   AF-A0A6J4PNC2-F1
#
_cell.length_a   1.000
_cell.length_b   1.000
_cell.length_c   1.000
_cell.angle_alpha   90.00
_cell.angle_beta   90.00
_cell.angle_gamma   90.00
#
_symmetry.space_group_name_H-M   'P 1'
#
loop_
_entity.id
_entity.type
_entity.pdbx_description
1 polymer ?
#
loop_
_entity_poly.entity_id
_entity_poly.type
_entity_poly.pdbx_seq_one_letter_code
_entity_poly.pdbx_strand_id
1 'polypeptide(L)'
;MTFVTGDRVLVRQFDDTDWLLAEEVVYAGRTDTFVVPAGTLTDFASVPRVFAWLVPKYGRYTAAAVLHDHLVRVERPAGRISPRDADGLFRRAMRELGVPFLQRWFMWAAVRLGSLTDRDGRPGWLRDAPAVLLVLLAALPVVTVPALAIAVGFVVFGLLELVTYGVLLVAHRVRPGDRELVAPRPTLRT
;
A
#
# COMPACT_ATOMS: atom_id res chain seq x y z
N MET A 1 -11.50 21.02 5.61
CA MET A 1 -10.64 20.14 4.80
C MET A 1 -9.22 20.65 4.91
N THR A 2 -8.25 19.75 5.08
CA THR A 2 -6.87 20.05 5.52
C THR A 2 -5.87 20.01 4.37
N PHE A 3 -6.22 19.36 3.24
CA PHE A 3 -5.42 19.37 2.04
C PHE A 3 -5.74 20.61 1.21
N VAL A 4 -4.75 21.47 1.01
CA VAL A 4 -4.93 22.79 0.37
C VAL A 4 -5.18 22.64 -1.12
N THR A 5 -4.53 21.67 -1.76
CA THR A 5 -4.68 21.34 -3.19
C THR A 5 -5.99 20.59 -3.51
N GLY A 6 -6.83 20.29 -2.51
CA GLY A 6 -8.01 19.44 -2.64
C GLY A 6 -7.74 17.97 -2.28
N ASP A 7 -8.74 17.11 -2.47
CA ASP A 7 -8.68 15.67 -2.18
C ASP A 7 -8.20 14.82 -3.38
N ARG A 8 -8.01 15.46 -4.53
CA ARG A 8 -7.59 14.80 -5.77
C ARG A 8 -6.07 14.73 -5.84
N VAL A 9 -5.59 13.59 -6.31
CA VAL A 9 -4.16 13.33 -6.51
C VAL A 9 -3.97 13.01 -7.98
N LEU A 10 -3.18 13.82 -8.69
CA LEU A 10 -2.81 13.58 -10.07
C LEU A 10 -1.49 12.84 -10.12
N VAL A 11 -1.46 11.72 -10.84
CA VAL A 11 -0.26 10.88 -11.01
C VAL A 11 -0.06 10.50 -12.47
N ARG A 12 1.20 10.19 -12.81
CA ARG A 12 1.60 9.53 -14.05
C ARG A 12 2.17 8.16 -13.71
N GLN A 13 1.83 7.16 -14.50
CA GLN A 13 2.39 5.82 -14.31
C GLN A 13 3.91 5.87 -14.54
N PHE A 14 4.68 5.30 -13.60
CA PHE A 14 6.12 5.14 -13.75
C PHE A 14 6.48 3.71 -14.15
N ASP A 15 5.93 2.72 -13.44
CA ASP A 15 6.01 1.30 -13.78
C ASP A 15 4.74 0.52 -13.41
N ASP A 16 4.83 -0.81 -13.28
CA ASP A 16 3.70 -1.69 -12.94
C ASP A 16 3.15 -1.42 -11.52
N THR A 17 3.96 -0.82 -10.64
CA THR A 17 3.71 -0.64 -9.22
C THR A 17 3.77 0.82 -8.75
N ASP A 18 4.70 1.59 -9.27
CA ASP A 18 5.05 2.93 -8.84
C ASP A 18 4.45 4.01 -9.76
N TRP A 19 4.12 5.12 -9.14
CA TRP A 19 3.50 6.28 -9.78
C TRP A 19 4.31 7.53 -9.44
N LEU A 20 4.41 8.43 -10.40
CA LEU A 20 5.00 9.77 -10.21
C LEU A 20 3.89 10.77 -9.94
N LEU A 21 4.01 11.49 -8.83
CA LEU A 21 3.11 12.58 -8.50
C LEU A 21 3.24 13.71 -9.52
N ALA A 22 2.15 14.07 -10.20
CA ALA A 22 2.18 15.08 -11.27
C ALA A 22 2.07 16.51 -10.74
N GLU A 23 1.39 16.70 -9.61
CA GLU A 23 1.13 17.99 -8.96
C GLU A 23 1.44 17.90 -7.48
N GLU A 24 1.89 18.99 -6.87
CA GLU A 24 2.21 19.00 -5.45
C GLU A 24 0.97 18.75 -4.58
N VAL A 25 1.16 18.01 -3.49
CA VAL A 25 0.13 17.76 -2.48
C VAL A 25 0.53 18.47 -1.19
N VAL A 26 -0.27 19.45 -0.79
CA VAL A 26 -0.02 20.22 0.44
C VAL A 26 -0.98 19.78 1.53
N TYR A 27 -0.43 19.23 2.61
CA TYR A 27 -1.16 18.94 3.84
C TYR A 27 -0.93 20.05 4.86
N ALA A 28 -1.98 20.77 5.26
CA ALA A 28 -1.92 21.87 6.21
C ALA A 28 -2.67 21.52 7.50
N GLY A 29 -2.04 20.73 8.37
CA GLY A 29 -2.55 20.35 9.69
C GLY A 29 -2.72 21.54 10.64
N ARG A 30 -3.20 21.27 11.86
CA ARG A 30 -3.44 22.34 12.87
C ARG A 30 -2.16 23.05 13.32
N THR A 31 -1.04 22.33 13.32
CA THR A 31 0.25 22.78 13.87
C THR A 31 1.42 22.50 12.94
N ASP A 32 1.17 21.78 11.85
CA ASP A 32 2.19 21.16 11.02
C ASP A 32 1.74 21.22 9.56
N THR A 33 2.65 21.62 8.67
CA THR A 33 2.41 21.71 7.23
C THR A 33 3.46 20.91 6.51
N PHE A 34 3.03 20.04 5.60
CA PHE A 34 3.90 19.21 4.78
C PHE A 34 3.56 19.44 3.31
N VAL A 35 4.60 19.67 2.51
CA VAL A 35 4.50 19.82 1.05
C VAL A 35 5.14 18.59 0.43
N VAL A 36 4.34 17.81 -0.29
CA VAL A 36 4.83 16.71 -1.12
C VAL A 36 5.06 17.27 -2.52
N PRO A 37 6.31 17.39 -2.98
CA PRO A 37 6.61 18.01 -4.25
C PRO A 37 6.15 17.11 -5.41
N ALA A 38 5.80 17.74 -6.54
CA ALA A 38 5.64 17.02 -7.80
C ALA A 38 6.94 16.27 -8.16
N GLY A 39 6.80 15.11 -8.77
CA GLY A 39 7.91 14.19 -9.06
C GLY A 39 8.22 13.18 -7.95
N THR A 40 7.52 13.26 -6.81
CA THR A 40 7.63 12.24 -5.75
C THR A 40 7.11 10.88 -6.26
N LEU A 41 7.91 9.82 -6.07
CA LEU A 41 7.49 8.44 -6.32
C LEU A 41 6.59 7.94 -5.18
N THR A 42 5.46 7.33 -5.55
CA THR A 42 4.48 6.76 -4.62
C THR A 42 3.95 5.45 -5.15
N ASP A 43 3.86 4.46 -4.28
CA ASP A 43 3.16 3.19 -4.52
C ASP A 43 1.75 3.18 -3.89
N PHE A 44 1.34 4.32 -3.31
CA PHE A 44 0.15 4.53 -2.51
C PHE A 44 0.12 3.63 -1.27
N ALA A 45 -0.56 2.50 -1.37
CA ALA A 45 -0.63 1.53 -0.30
C ALA A 45 -0.06 0.21 -0.82
N SER A 46 1.14 -0.13 -0.34
CA SER A 46 1.71 -1.49 -0.48
C SER A 46 0.89 -2.48 0.34
N VAL A 47 -0.21 -2.95 -0.26
CA VAL A 47 -1.12 -3.92 0.35
C VAL A 47 -0.97 -5.26 -0.35
N PRO A 48 -0.68 -6.35 0.39
CA PRO A 48 -0.66 -7.68 -0.19
C PRO A 48 -1.98 -8.00 -0.90
N ARG A 49 -1.92 -8.62 -2.08
CA ARG A 49 -3.13 -8.87 -2.91
C ARG A 49 -4.26 -9.59 -2.17
N VAL A 50 -3.94 -10.47 -1.23
CA VAL A 50 -4.93 -11.18 -0.39
C VAL A 50 -5.77 -10.24 0.50
N PHE A 51 -5.31 -9.00 0.70
CA PHE A 51 -6.00 -7.95 1.45
C PHE A 51 -6.53 -6.81 0.58
N ALA A 52 -6.36 -6.86 -0.75
CA ALA A 52 -6.81 -5.82 -1.66
C ALA A 52 -8.35 -5.63 -1.67
N TRP A 53 -9.11 -6.66 -1.26
CA TRP A 53 -10.56 -6.58 -1.06
C TRP A 53 -10.96 -5.72 0.15
N LEU A 54 -10.08 -5.62 1.16
CA LEU A 54 -10.31 -4.89 2.41
C LEU A 54 -9.77 -3.46 2.31
N VAL A 55 -8.55 -3.33 1.80
CA VAL A 55 -7.87 -2.06 1.59
C VAL A 55 -7.37 -2.04 0.15
N PRO A 56 -8.14 -1.43 -0.78
CA PRO A 56 -7.69 -1.27 -2.15
C PRO A 56 -6.36 -0.49 -2.24
N LYS A 57 -5.73 -0.45 -3.42
CA LYS A 57 -4.49 0.32 -3.57
C LYS A 57 -4.71 1.84 -3.43
N TYR A 58 -5.88 2.32 -3.82
CA TYR A 58 -6.27 3.73 -3.81
C TYR A 58 -7.72 3.90 -3.34
N GLY A 59 -8.05 5.11 -2.88
CA GLY A 59 -9.38 5.45 -2.41
C GLY A 59 -9.40 6.82 -1.73
N ARG A 60 -10.30 7.01 -0.77
CA ARG A 60 -10.39 8.27 -0.02
C ARG A 60 -9.10 8.62 0.76
N TYR A 61 -8.25 7.65 1.06
CA TYR A 61 -6.97 7.84 1.74
C TYR A 61 -5.80 8.10 0.78
N THR A 62 -6.00 8.16 -0.54
CA THR A 62 -4.88 8.27 -1.50
C THR A 62 -3.97 9.46 -1.20
N ALA A 63 -4.52 10.65 -0.91
CA ALA A 63 -3.71 11.81 -0.53
C ALA A 63 -2.93 11.60 0.78
N ALA A 64 -3.53 10.90 1.75
CA ALA A 64 -2.84 10.53 2.99
C ALA A 64 -1.72 9.50 2.75
N ALA A 65 -1.91 8.58 1.80
CA ALA A 65 -0.92 7.57 1.44
C ALA A 65 0.30 8.22 0.77
N VAL A 66 0.08 9.11 -0.21
CA VAL A 66 1.15 9.91 -0.83
C VAL A 66 1.91 10.73 0.19
N LEU A 67 1.19 11.36 1.13
CA LEU A 67 1.82 12.07 2.24
C LEU A 67 2.69 11.12 3.08
N HIS A 68 2.19 9.96 3.47
CA HIS A 68 2.93 8.98 4.27
C HIS A 68 4.18 8.46 3.55
N ASP A 69 4.10 8.17 2.26
CA ASP A 69 5.26 7.77 1.44
C ASP A 69 6.35 8.83 1.47
N HIS A 70 5.99 10.11 1.29
CA HIS A 70 6.92 11.22 1.39
C HIS A 70 7.53 11.35 2.79
N LEU A 71 6.70 11.25 3.84
CA LEU A 71 7.18 11.29 5.21
C LEU A 71 8.18 10.17 5.49
N VAL A 72 7.92 8.96 5.00
CA VAL A 72 8.77 7.78 5.21
C VAL A 72 10.06 7.86 4.42
N ARG A 73 10.01 8.28 3.15
CA ARG A 73 11.15 8.26 2.22
C ARG A 73 12.04 9.50 2.34
N VAL A 74 11.49 10.64 2.75
CA VAL A 74 12.19 11.94 2.73
C VAL A 74 12.32 12.55 4.12
N GLU A 75 11.20 12.69 4.85
CA GLU A 75 11.21 13.42 6.12
C GLU A 75 11.84 12.63 7.27
N ARG A 76 11.58 11.32 7.34
CA ARG A 76 12.16 10.41 8.34
C ARG A 76 13.69 10.32 8.21
N PRO A 77 14.29 10.04 7.04
CA PRO A 77 15.75 10.01 6.89
C PRO A 77 16.42 11.36 7.16
N ALA A 78 15.70 12.46 6.91
CA ALA A 78 16.17 13.80 7.25
C ALA A 78 16.04 14.15 8.74
N GLY A 79 15.49 13.26 9.58
CA GLY A 79 15.30 13.48 11.01
C GLY A 79 14.22 14.50 11.36
N ARG A 80 13.37 14.89 10.41
CA ARG A 80 12.34 15.94 10.59
C ARG A 80 11.06 15.43 11.24
N ILE A 81 10.81 14.12 11.19
CA ILE A 81 9.66 13.47 11.82
C ILE A 81 10.04 12.10 12.37
N SER A 82 9.50 11.75 13.54
CA SER A 82 9.68 10.40 14.08
C SER A 82 8.80 9.39 13.32
N PRO A 83 9.18 8.11 13.26
CA PRO A 83 8.35 7.09 12.64
C PRO A 83 6.94 7.00 13.22
N ARG A 84 6.85 7.07 14.54
CA ARG A 84 5.57 7.08 15.26
C ARG A 84 4.69 8.26 14.86
N ASP A 85 5.27 9.45 14.72
CA ASP A 85 4.52 10.65 14.37
C ASP A 85 4.07 10.62 12.92
N ALA A 86 4.90 10.10 12.00
CA ALA A 86 4.50 9.89 10.61
C ALA A 86 3.31 8.92 10.49
N ASP A 87 3.33 7.80 11.22
CA ASP A 87 2.20 6.85 11.22
C ASP A 87 0.96 7.44 11.89
N GLY A 88 1.14 8.22 12.96
CA GLY A 88 0.06 8.94 13.63
C GLY A 88 -0.59 10.00 12.74
N LEU A 89 0.23 10.75 12.01
CA LEU A 89 -0.17 11.74 11.02
C LEU A 89 -0.94 11.08 9.88
N PHE A 90 -0.50 9.91 9.39
CA PHE A 90 -1.24 9.15 8.39
C PHE A 90 -2.67 8.81 8.85
N ARG A 91 -2.83 8.28 10.07
CA ARG A 91 -4.16 8.00 10.64
C ARG A 91 -5.00 9.27 10.80
N ARG A 92 -4.38 10.39 11.19
CA ARG A 92 -5.05 11.68 11.34
C ARG A 92 -5.52 12.23 9.98
N ALA A 93 -4.67 12.21 8.96
CA ALA A 93 -5.00 12.62 7.61
C ALA A 93 -6.14 11.78 7.03
N MET A 94 -6.12 10.45 7.22
CA MET A 94 -7.23 9.57 6.83
C MET A 94 -8.56 9.95 7.51
N ARG A 95 -8.53 10.30 8.80
CA ARG A 95 -9.74 10.78 9.51
C ARG A 95 -10.28 12.06 8.89
N GLU A 96 -9.40 12.99 8.52
CA GLU A 96 -9.76 14.27 7.90
C GLU A 96 -10.31 14.12 6.48
N LEU A 97 -9.86 13.09 5.76
CA LEU A 97 -10.39 12.67 4.45
C LEU A 97 -11.69 11.85 4.55
N GLY A 98 -12.23 11.64 5.75
CA GLY A 98 -13.48 10.89 5.93
C GLY A 98 -13.36 9.38 5.68
N VAL A 99 -12.17 8.82 5.86
CA VAL A 99 -11.96 7.37 5.79
C VAL A 99 -12.66 6.69 6.99
N PRO A 100 -13.43 5.61 6.75
CA PRO A 100 -14.14 4.87 7.79
C PRO A 100 -13.25 4.51 8.99
N PHE A 101 -13.85 4.51 10.19
CA PHE A 101 -13.11 4.32 11.44
C PHE A 101 -12.29 3.03 11.45
N LEU A 102 -12.91 1.89 11.12
CA LEU A 102 -12.21 0.60 11.12
C LEU A 102 -11.07 0.57 10.11
N GLN A 103 -11.34 1.02 8.88
CA GLN A 103 -10.36 1.02 7.79
C GLN A 103 -9.09 1.81 8.16
N ARG A 104 -9.22 3.05 8.67
CA ARG A 104 -8.05 3.84 9.06
C ARG A 104 -7.27 3.25 10.24
N TRP A 105 -7.93 2.50 11.13
CA TRP A 105 -7.25 1.82 12.24
C TRP A 105 -6.51 0.57 11.78
N PHE A 106 -7.10 -0.22 10.87
CA PHE A 106 -6.40 -1.36 10.25
C PHE A 106 -5.17 -0.90 9.47
N MET A 107 -5.31 0.14 8.65
CA MET A 107 -4.20 0.72 7.89
C MET A 107 -3.12 1.27 8.83
N TRP A 108 -3.49 1.96 9.91
CA TRP A 108 -2.54 2.43 10.92
C TRP A 108 -1.80 1.28 11.61
N ALA A 109 -2.50 0.22 12.01
CA ALA A 109 -1.88 -0.95 12.64
C ALA A 109 -0.91 -1.65 11.68
N ALA A 110 -1.24 -1.74 10.39
CA ALA A 110 -0.37 -2.30 9.37
C ALA A 110 0.95 -1.51 9.23
N VAL A 111 0.91 -0.18 9.12
CA VAL A 111 2.14 0.63 9.02
C VAL A 111 2.96 0.64 10.31
N ARG A 112 2.32 0.55 11.49
CA ARG A 112 3.02 0.37 12.78
C ARG A 112 3.69 -0.98 12.90
N LEU A 113 3.09 -2.03 12.33
CA LEU A 113 3.70 -3.36 12.27
C LEU A 113 4.89 -3.35 11.31
N GLY A 114 4.77 -2.74 10.12
CA GLY A 114 5.87 -2.57 9.17
C GLY A 114 7.04 -1.75 9.73
N SER A 115 6.77 -0.78 10.60
CA SER A 115 7.82 -0.01 11.28
C SER A 115 8.65 -0.81 12.29
N LEU A 116 8.25 -2.04 12.66
CA LEU A 116 9.09 -2.94 13.50
C LEU A 116 10.29 -3.50 12.74
N THR A 117 10.08 -3.78 11.45
CA THR A 117 11.11 -4.32 10.56
C THR A 117 12.19 -3.29 10.30
N ASP A 118 11.86 -2.00 10.34
CA ASP A 118 12.80 -0.89 10.24
C ASP A 118 13.58 -0.66 11.54
N ARG A 119 14.90 -0.44 11.43
CA ARG A 119 15.75 -0.14 12.61
C ARG A 119 15.31 1.14 13.32
N ASP A 120 14.88 2.14 12.55
CA ASP A 120 14.51 3.46 13.05
C ASP A 120 13.10 3.51 13.67
N GLY A 121 12.24 2.55 13.34
CA GLY A 121 10.84 2.50 13.79
C GLY A 121 10.60 1.80 15.14
N ARG A 122 11.62 1.11 15.68
CA ARG A 122 11.57 0.39 16.96
C ARG A 122 11.43 1.27 18.21
N PRO A 123 12.08 2.45 18.31
CA PRO A 123 11.95 3.30 19.48
C PRO A 123 10.50 3.71 19.75
N GLY A 124 10.01 3.47 20.97
CA GLY A 124 8.66 3.83 21.39
C GLY A 124 7.53 2.90 20.92
N TRP A 125 7.85 1.75 20.29
CA TRP A 125 6.86 0.79 19.82
C TRP A 125 6.04 0.16 20.96
N LEU A 126 6.67 -0.11 22.11
CA LEU A 126 5.99 -0.68 23.29
C LEU A 126 4.78 0.13 23.76
N ARG A 127 4.76 1.44 23.52
CA ARG A 127 3.62 2.32 23.88
C ARG A 127 2.41 2.11 22.96
N ASP A 128 2.65 1.73 21.70
CA ASP A 128 1.59 1.51 20.72
C ASP A 128 1.19 0.04 20.61
N ALA A 129 2.02 -0.88 21.14
CA ALA A 129 1.82 -2.31 21.09
C ALA A 129 0.44 -2.77 21.57
N PRO A 130 -0.12 -2.26 22.71
CA PRO A 130 -1.45 -2.67 23.14
C PRO A 130 -2.55 -2.30 22.14
N ALA A 131 -2.46 -1.10 21.55
CA ALA A 131 -3.42 -0.63 20.56
C ALA A 131 -3.30 -1.42 19.24
N VAL A 132 -2.07 -1.68 18.79
CA VAL A 132 -1.81 -2.50 17.60
C VAL A 132 -2.34 -3.92 17.82
N LEU A 133 -2.05 -4.54 18.96
CA LEU A 133 -2.51 -5.88 19.29
C LEU A 133 -4.03 -5.97 19.35
N LEU A 134 -4.70 -4.98 19.96
CA LEU A 134 -6.16 -4.91 20.01
C LEU A 134 -6.76 -4.83 18.61
N VAL A 135 -6.20 -3.99 17.74
CA VAL A 135 -6.66 -3.86 16.35
C VAL A 135 -6.44 -5.15 15.57
N LEU A 136 -5.28 -5.80 15.72
CA LEU A 136 -4.98 -7.07 15.06
C LEU A 136 -5.89 -8.20 15.56
N LEU A 137 -6.14 -8.28 16.87
CA LEU A 137 -7.04 -9.27 17.46
C LEU A 137 -8.48 -9.08 16.99
N ALA A 138 -8.94 -7.82 16.86
CA ALA A 138 -10.24 -7.51 16.28
C ALA A 138 -10.30 -7.81 14.77
N ALA A 139 -9.20 -7.59 14.03
CA ALA A 139 -9.13 -7.86 12.60
C ALA A 139 -9.09 -9.35 12.29
N LEU A 140 -8.40 -10.15 13.10
CA LEU A 140 -8.12 -11.56 12.85
C LEU A 140 -9.37 -12.37 12.44
N PRO A 141 -10.46 -12.44 13.23
CA PRO A 141 -11.62 -13.25 12.85
C PRO A 141 -12.32 -12.77 11.57
N VAL A 142 -12.23 -11.47 11.26
CA VAL A 142 -12.90 -10.86 10.10
C VAL A 142 -12.07 -11.05 8.83
N VAL A 143 -10.75 -10.97 8.96
CA VAL A 143 -9.83 -10.91 7.82
C VAL A 143 -9.31 -12.29 7.42
N THR A 144 -9.10 -13.20 8.38
CA THR A 144 -8.44 -14.49 8.10
C THR A 144 -9.24 -15.37 7.16
N VAL A 145 -10.57 -15.47 7.33
CA VAL A 145 -11.40 -16.36 6.49
C VAL A 145 -11.42 -15.90 5.02
N PRO A 146 -11.73 -14.63 4.69
CA PRO A 146 -11.66 -14.16 3.30
C PRO A 146 -10.24 -14.21 2.73
N ALA A 147 -9.21 -13.86 3.52
CA ALA A 147 -7.83 -13.88 3.06
C ALA A 147 -7.38 -15.31 2.68
N LEU A 148 -7.75 -16.32 3.47
CA LEU A 148 -7.47 -17.72 3.16
C LEU A 148 -8.19 -18.18 1.89
N ALA A 149 -9.48 -17.83 1.74
CA ALA A 149 -10.24 -18.17 0.54
C ALA A 149 -9.63 -17.56 -0.73
N ILE A 150 -9.20 -16.30 -0.66
CA ILE A 150 -8.52 -15.62 -1.78
C ILE A 150 -7.15 -16.23 -2.06
N ALA A 151 -6.39 -16.58 -1.02
CA ALA A 151 -5.09 -17.25 -1.18
C ALA A 151 -5.24 -18.59 -1.91
N VAL A 152 -6.24 -19.39 -1.55
CA VAL A 152 -6.58 -20.63 -2.28
C VAL A 152 -6.93 -20.32 -3.74
N GLY A 153 -7.73 -19.27 -3.98
CA GLY A 153 -8.06 -18.79 -5.32
C GLY A 153 -6.82 -18.46 -6.17
N PHE A 154 -5.83 -17.78 -5.60
CA PHE A 154 -4.57 -17.48 -6.29
C PHE A 154 -3.76 -18.75 -6.62
N VAL A 155 -3.73 -19.74 -5.72
CA VAL A 155 -3.07 -21.01 -6.01
C VAL A 155 -3.74 -21.73 -7.17
N VAL A 156 -5.08 -21.85 -7.14
CA VAL A 156 -5.84 -22.49 -8.22
C VAL A 156 -5.61 -21.76 -9.55
N PHE A 157 -5.68 -20.43 -9.55
CA PHE A 157 -5.45 -19.63 -10.75
C PHE A 157 -4.01 -19.80 -11.29
N GLY A 158 -3.01 -19.77 -10.41
CA GLY A 158 -1.61 -19.98 -10.80
C GLY A 158 -1.36 -21.36 -11.41
N LEU A 159 -2.03 -22.40 -10.91
CA LEU A 159 -1.99 -23.74 -11.51
C LEU A 159 -2.63 -23.77 -12.90
N LEU A 160 -3.75 -23.08 -13.11
CA LEU A 160 -4.38 -22.95 -14.42
C LEU A 160 -3.51 -22.19 -15.42
N GLU A 161 -2.87 -21.09 -14.99
CA GLU A 161 -1.89 -20.36 -15.82
C GLU A 161 -0.72 -21.26 -16.21
N LEU A 162 -0.21 -22.07 -15.27
CA LEU A 162 0.89 -23.01 -15.55
C LEU A 162 0.50 -24.07 -16.60
N VAL A 163 -0.70 -24.65 -16.47
CA VAL A 163 -1.21 -25.66 -17.41
C VAL A 163 -1.41 -25.04 -18.80
N THR A 164 -2.07 -23.89 -18.88
CA THR A 164 -2.31 -23.20 -20.17
C THR A 164 -1.01 -22.76 -20.83
N TYR A 165 -0.05 -22.26 -20.07
CA TYR A 165 1.30 -21.96 -20.57
C TYR A 165 1.99 -23.21 -21.13
N GLY A 166 1.90 -24.35 -20.45
CA GLY A 166 2.43 -25.62 -20.96
C GLY A 166 1.83 -26.03 -22.29
N VAL A 167 0.51 -25.88 -22.46
CA VAL A 167 -0.18 -26.14 -23.74
C VAL A 167 0.30 -25.20 -24.85
N LEU A 168 0.39 -23.90 -24.56
CA LEU A 168 0.88 -22.90 -25.53
C LEU A 168 2.33 -23.16 -25.94
N LEU A 169 3.19 -23.54 -25.00
CA LEU A 169 4.58 -23.86 -25.27
C LEU A 169 4.72 -25.07 -26.21
N VAL A 170 3.90 -26.11 -26.02
CA VAL A 170 3.86 -27.27 -26.93
C VAL A 170 3.34 -26.86 -28.30
N ALA A 171 2.27 -26.07 -28.38
CA ALA A 171 1.71 -25.60 -29.64
C ALA A 171 2.72 -24.76 -30.46
N HIS A 172 3.48 -23.89 -29.80
CA HIS A 172 4.50 -23.06 -30.45
C HIS A 172 5.68 -23.88 -30.96
N ARG A 173 6.08 -24.96 -30.27
CA ARG A 173 7.07 -25.91 -30.81
C ARG A 173 6.61 -26.62 -32.09
N VAL A 174 5.31 -26.80 -32.27
CA VAL A 174 4.72 -27.45 -33.47
C VAL A 174 4.56 -26.46 -34.63
N ARG A 175 4.42 -25.15 -34.36
CA ARG A 175 4.26 -24.09 -35.37
C ARG A 175 5.21 -22.90 -35.11
N PRO A 176 6.49 -23.00 -35.51
CA PRO A 176 7.54 -22.03 -35.14
C PRO A 176 7.46 -20.67 -35.85
N GLY A 177 6.37 -20.34 -36.55
CA GLY A 177 6.22 -19.09 -37.31
C GLY A 177 5.59 -17.92 -36.55
N ASP A 178 5.10 -18.15 -35.33
CA ASP A 178 4.44 -17.12 -34.51
C ASP A 178 5.46 -16.30 -33.69
N ARG A 179 5.04 -15.12 -33.18
CA ARG A 179 5.86 -14.29 -32.29
C ARG A 179 6.35 -15.09 -31.09
N GLU A 180 7.58 -14.79 -30.65
CA GLU A 180 8.21 -15.39 -29.48
C GLU A 180 7.28 -15.31 -28.26
N LEU A 181 7.00 -16.46 -27.63
CA LEU A 181 6.17 -16.51 -26.44
C LEU A 181 6.89 -15.83 -25.27
N VAL A 182 6.34 -14.71 -24.80
CA VAL A 182 6.79 -14.09 -23.55
C VAL A 182 6.28 -14.93 -22.39
N ALA A 183 7.20 -15.47 -21.59
CA ALA A 183 6.83 -16.26 -20.40
C ALA A 183 5.92 -15.43 -19.47
N PRO A 184 4.85 -16.02 -18.91
CA PRO A 184 4.01 -15.33 -17.96
C PRO A 184 4.87 -14.91 -16.78
N ARG A 185 4.84 -13.61 -16.46
CA ARG A 185 5.43 -13.12 -15.22
C ARG A 185 4.54 -13.60 -14.09
N PRO A 186 5.09 -14.22 -13.03
CA PRO A 186 4.27 -14.67 -11.91
C PRO A 186 3.48 -13.50 -11.35
N THR A 187 2.16 -13.60 -11.41
CA THR A 187 1.23 -12.57 -10.92
C THR A 187 1.26 -12.43 -9.39
N LEU A 188 1.99 -13.31 -8.69
CA LEU A 188 2.11 -13.38 -7.24
C LEU A 188 3.10 -12.36 -6.62
N ARG A 189 3.61 -11.38 -7.38
CA ARG A 189 4.38 -10.30 -6.75
C ARG A 189 3.45 -9.33 -6.02
N THR A 190 3.77 -9.16 -4.73
CA THR A 190 3.13 -8.34 -3.67
C THR A 190 1.73 -8.76 -3.24
#